data_AF-A0A4Q7Y2N8-F1
#
_entry.id   AF-A0A4Q7Y2N8-F1
#
_cell.length_a   1.000
_cell.length_b   1.000
_cell.length_c   1.000
_cell.angle_alpha   90.00
_cell.angle_beta   90.00
_cell.angle_gamma   90.00
#
_symmetry.space_group_name_H-M   'P 1'
#
loop_
_entity.id
_entity.type
_entity.pdbx_description
1 polymer ?
#
loop_
_entity_poly.entity_id
_entity_poly.type
_entity_poly.pdbx_seq_one_letter_code
_entity_poly.pdbx_strand_id
1 'polypeptide(L)'
;MGTICGGACGCRQHWEVPGRATRALLATSIGHVLPHVARTAKALGLAVYSSPQLVDVVDDRGGHGLERLFQRLARELTAAETEAVRVATDPPDDGAALTARLLTAPTLAVELARRGVTVEVGVLAEAEFWSVYQPIVSLADRSVVAHEALLRGLVDGREVGGGDLFFVAESAGWLHRLDRIGRESAIAGAMPWLGGDDLFVNFNPTSIYRPQVCLASTERVAHEVGLAPHQLVFEVVESHAIADRGHLVSILEHYRSLGWRVALDDVGAGWSSLSLLAAVRPEVVKLDKGLVQELPDDGARTVLKAVTDLAHQLGAVVVAEGIETEQLAEEVTALGADMGQGWLFGRPVRPDPPVEEPEGRWQPVERTR
;
A
#
# COMPACT_ATOMS: atom_id res chain seq x y z
N MET A 1 20.34 -16.75 14.47
CA MET A 1 21.46 -16.58 13.52
C MET A 1 21.00 -17.13 12.18
N GLY A 2 20.34 -16.29 11.38
CA GLY A 2 19.92 -16.62 10.02
C GLY A 2 20.82 -15.87 9.06
N THR A 3 21.45 -16.60 8.16
CA THR A 3 22.37 -16.10 7.14
C THR A 3 21.62 -15.18 6.19
N ILE A 4 22.08 -13.93 6.06
CA ILE A 4 21.61 -12.98 5.06
C ILE A 4 22.23 -13.42 3.73
N CYS A 5 21.40 -13.92 2.81
CA CYS A 5 21.82 -14.15 1.44
C CYS A 5 21.96 -12.81 0.72
N GLY A 6 23.21 -12.37 0.54
CA GLY A 6 23.56 -11.35 -0.44
C GLY A 6 23.45 -11.96 -1.85
N GLY A 7 22.67 -11.30 -2.70
CA GLY A 7 22.44 -11.68 -4.08
C GLY A 7 20.97 -11.55 -4.45
N ALA A 8 20.64 -10.50 -5.21
CA ALA A 8 19.37 -10.23 -5.91
C ALA A 8 18.24 -11.22 -5.59
N CYS A 9 17.73 -11.18 -4.35
CA CYS A 9 16.74 -12.13 -3.91
C CYS A 9 15.39 -11.49 -4.14
N GLY A 10 14.67 -11.97 -5.15
CA GLY A 10 13.22 -11.82 -5.20
C GLY A 10 12.68 -12.39 -3.89
N CYS A 11 12.41 -11.51 -2.93
CA CYS A 11 11.81 -11.88 -1.67
C CYS A 11 10.38 -12.35 -1.96
N ARG A 12 10.22 -13.64 -2.28
CA ARG A 12 8.95 -14.33 -2.12
C ARG A 12 8.61 -14.29 -0.64
N GLN A 13 7.98 -13.20 -0.20
CA GLN A 13 7.41 -13.13 1.14
C GLN A 13 6.26 -14.14 1.19
N HIS A 14 6.51 -15.33 1.74
CA HIS A 14 5.51 -16.39 1.85
C HIS A 14 4.31 -15.88 2.67
N TRP A 15 3.13 -15.83 2.07
CA TRP A 15 1.89 -15.46 2.74
C TRP A 15 1.56 -16.58 3.74
N GLU A 16 1.55 -16.28 5.04
CA GLU A 16 1.03 -17.22 6.04
C GLU A 16 -0.49 -17.37 5.83
N VAL A 17 -0.87 -18.43 5.12
CA VAL A 17 -2.25 -18.90 4.99
C VAL A 17 -2.64 -19.52 6.34
N PRO A 18 -3.83 -19.22 6.89
CA PRO A 18 -4.31 -19.92 8.08
C PRO A 18 -4.23 -21.42 7.88
N GLY A 19 -3.69 -22.13 8.87
CA GLY A 19 -3.68 -23.58 8.87
C GLY A 19 -5.08 -24.19 8.72
N ARG A 20 -5.13 -25.49 8.46
CA ARG A 20 -6.37 -26.24 8.47
C ARG A 20 -7.01 -26.14 9.84
N ALA A 21 -8.23 -25.60 9.87
CA ALA A 21 -9.01 -25.51 11.09
C ALA A 21 -9.95 -26.70 11.21
N THR A 22 -10.19 -27.16 12.43
CA THR A 22 -11.09 -28.29 12.73
C THR A 22 -12.45 -27.83 13.22
N ARG A 23 -12.58 -26.54 13.56
CA ARG A 23 -13.84 -25.93 14.00
C ARG A 23 -14.00 -24.52 13.43
N ALA A 24 -15.21 -24.14 13.06
CA ALA A 24 -15.57 -22.77 12.73
C ALA A 24 -16.88 -22.36 13.39
N LEU A 25 -16.86 -21.21 14.05
CA LEU A 25 -18.05 -20.49 14.50
C LEU A 25 -18.37 -19.38 13.50
N LEU A 26 -19.60 -19.36 13.00
CA LEU A 26 -20.10 -18.36 12.08
C LEU A 26 -21.29 -17.62 12.69
N ALA A 27 -21.25 -16.29 12.72
CA ALA A 27 -22.29 -15.44 13.30
C ALA A 27 -22.73 -14.35 12.33
N THR A 28 -24.03 -14.09 12.21
CA THR A 28 -24.56 -12.95 11.44
C THR A 28 -25.97 -12.60 11.89
N SER A 29 -26.40 -11.37 11.63
CA SER A 29 -27.78 -10.90 11.78
C SER A 29 -28.64 -11.17 10.54
N ILE A 30 -28.08 -11.65 9.43
CA ILE A 30 -28.83 -11.96 8.21
C ILE A 30 -29.53 -13.32 8.35
N GLY A 31 -30.87 -13.29 8.42
CA GLY A 31 -31.68 -14.44 8.83
C GLY A 31 -31.59 -15.68 7.95
N HIS A 32 -31.28 -15.55 6.65
CA HIS A 32 -31.22 -16.71 5.74
C HIS A 32 -29.83 -17.31 5.55
N VAL A 33 -28.76 -16.59 5.94
CA VAL A 33 -27.38 -17.01 5.68
C VAL A 33 -26.95 -18.17 6.57
N LEU A 34 -27.21 -18.11 7.88
CA LEU A 34 -26.85 -19.20 8.80
C LEU A 34 -27.57 -20.53 8.49
N PRO A 35 -28.89 -20.55 8.18
CA PRO A 35 -29.54 -21.76 7.68
C PRO A 35 -28.93 -22.31 6.39
N HIS A 36 -28.48 -21.44 5.49
CA HIS A 36 -27.76 -21.86 4.28
C HIS A 36 -26.41 -22.50 4.63
N VAL A 37 -25.57 -21.84 5.44
CA VAL A 37 -24.29 -22.37 5.95
C VAL A 37 -24.48 -23.74 6.61
N ALA A 38 -25.45 -23.87 7.49
CA ALA A 38 -25.73 -25.12 8.21
C ALA A 38 -26.14 -26.26 7.27
N ARG A 39 -26.95 -25.98 6.24
CA ARG A 39 -27.33 -26.98 5.22
C ARG A 39 -26.12 -27.41 4.38
N THR A 40 -25.31 -26.45 3.93
CA THR A 40 -24.11 -26.72 3.13
C THR A 40 -23.09 -27.54 3.92
N ALA A 41 -22.88 -27.21 5.20
CA ALA A 41 -21.99 -27.96 6.09
C ALA A 41 -22.49 -29.40 6.34
N LYS A 42 -23.79 -29.59 6.62
CA LYS A 42 -24.39 -30.92 6.77
C LYS A 42 -24.26 -31.76 5.49
N ALA A 43 -24.45 -31.15 4.31
CA ALA A 43 -24.29 -31.82 3.02
C ALA A 43 -22.85 -32.30 2.76
N LEU A 44 -21.85 -31.66 3.39
CA LEU A 44 -20.44 -32.07 3.37
C LEU A 44 -20.09 -33.10 4.47
N GLY A 45 -21.07 -33.51 5.27
CA GLY A 45 -20.91 -34.47 6.37
C GLY A 45 -20.19 -33.87 7.58
N LEU A 46 -20.30 -32.56 7.81
CA LEU A 46 -19.76 -31.89 9.00
C LEU A 46 -20.76 -31.93 10.15
N ALA A 47 -20.27 -31.95 11.38
CA ALA A 47 -21.10 -31.79 12.56
C ALA A 47 -21.49 -30.31 12.70
N VAL A 48 -22.78 -30.05 12.90
CA VAL A 48 -23.33 -28.68 12.91
C VAL A 48 -24.24 -28.48 14.10
N TYR A 49 -23.94 -27.48 14.91
CA TYR A 49 -24.80 -26.96 15.98
C TYR A 49 -25.27 -25.57 15.58
N SER A 50 -26.56 -25.29 15.74
CA SER A 50 -27.15 -24.03 15.26
C SER A 50 -28.00 -23.38 16.34
N SER A 51 -27.88 -22.06 16.43
CA SER A 51 -28.74 -21.15 17.20
C SER A 51 -29.19 -20.00 16.27
N PRO A 52 -30.13 -19.14 16.68
CA PRO A 52 -30.67 -18.09 15.82
C PRO A 52 -29.63 -17.14 15.20
N GLN A 53 -28.50 -16.92 15.86
CA GLN A 53 -27.46 -15.96 15.43
C GLN A 53 -26.06 -16.57 15.32
N LEU A 54 -25.92 -17.88 15.51
CA LEU A 54 -24.63 -18.57 15.53
C LEU A 54 -24.76 -19.98 14.97
N VAL A 55 -23.82 -20.38 14.13
CA VAL A 55 -23.63 -21.76 13.66
C VAL A 55 -22.22 -22.21 14.04
N ASP A 56 -22.12 -23.33 14.71
CA ASP A 56 -20.87 -24.02 15.05
C ASP A 56 -20.71 -25.24 14.15
N VAL A 57 -19.60 -25.29 13.43
CA VAL A 57 -19.27 -26.35 12.49
C VAL A 57 -17.99 -27.03 12.95
N VAL A 58 -18.04 -28.34 13.14
CA VAL A 58 -16.89 -29.15 13.55
C VAL A 58 -16.57 -30.17 12.46
N ASP A 59 -15.30 -30.28 12.13
CA ASP A 59 -14.71 -31.25 11.22
C ASP A 59 -13.78 -32.19 11.98
N ASP A 60 -14.27 -33.38 12.26
CA ASP A 60 -13.54 -34.48 12.90
C ASP A 60 -12.52 -35.16 11.97
N ARG A 61 -12.46 -34.78 10.69
CA ARG A 61 -11.57 -35.35 9.66
C ARG A 61 -10.39 -34.44 9.31
N GLY A 62 -9.84 -33.76 10.32
CA GLY A 62 -8.60 -32.98 10.16
C GLY A 62 -8.75 -31.71 9.31
N GLY A 63 -9.95 -31.12 9.24
CA GLY A 63 -10.20 -29.79 8.66
C GLY A 63 -10.46 -29.73 7.15
N HIS A 64 -10.37 -30.86 6.43
CA HIS A 64 -10.60 -30.91 4.98
C HIS A 64 -12.04 -30.66 4.54
N GLY A 65 -13.01 -31.09 5.35
CA GLY A 65 -14.42 -30.79 5.13
C GLY A 65 -14.70 -29.31 5.37
N LEU A 66 -14.03 -28.69 6.35
CA LEU A 66 -14.19 -27.26 6.62
C LEU A 66 -13.61 -26.39 5.48
N GLU A 67 -12.48 -26.76 4.89
CA GLU A 67 -11.98 -26.07 3.68
C GLU A 67 -12.95 -26.20 2.49
N ARG A 68 -13.53 -27.39 2.27
CA ARG A 68 -14.55 -27.58 1.23
C ARG A 68 -15.82 -26.77 1.51
N LEU A 69 -16.18 -26.60 2.78
CA LEU A 69 -17.29 -25.73 3.17
C LEU A 69 -16.98 -24.29 2.79
N PHE A 70 -15.83 -23.77 3.18
CA PHE A 70 -15.40 -22.41 2.81
C PHE A 70 -15.40 -22.20 1.29
N GLN A 71 -14.86 -23.15 0.52
CA GLN A 71 -14.89 -23.12 -0.94
C GLN A 71 -16.30 -23.08 -1.51
N ARG A 72 -17.23 -23.78 -0.88
CA ARG A 72 -18.62 -23.82 -1.33
C ARG A 72 -19.36 -22.54 -0.97
N LEU A 73 -19.18 -22.02 0.24
CA LEU A 73 -19.74 -20.75 0.67
C LEU A 73 -19.24 -19.57 -0.17
N ALA A 74 -17.97 -19.57 -0.56
CA ALA A 74 -17.41 -18.55 -1.46
C ALA A 74 -18.09 -18.49 -2.84
N ARG A 75 -18.69 -19.59 -3.31
CA ARG A 75 -19.44 -19.64 -4.58
C ARG A 75 -20.94 -19.42 -4.40
N GLU A 76 -21.48 -19.76 -3.23
CA GLU A 76 -22.92 -19.78 -2.98
C GLU A 76 -23.43 -18.49 -2.31
N LEU A 77 -22.57 -17.73 -1.62
CA LEU A 77 -22.91 -16.47 -0.97
C LEU A 77 -22.46 -15.26 -1.80
N THR A 78 -23.23 -14.18 -1.73
CA THR A 78 -22.89 -12.87 -2.29
C THR A 78 -21.85 -12.14 -1.45
N ALA A 79 -21.19 -11.13 -2.02
CA ALA A 79 -20.23 -10.29 -1.30
C ALA A 79 -20.83 -9.62 -0.05
N ALA A 80 -22.06 -9.12 -0.13
CA ALA A 80 -22.74 -8.51 1.01
C ALA A 80 -23.01 -9.53 2.14
N GLU A 81 -23.29 -10.79 1.80
CA GLU A 81 -23.52 -11.85 2.77
C GLU A 81 -22.22 -12.32 3.41
N THR A 82 -21.13 -12.47 2.64
CA THR A 82 -19.83 -12.85 3.19
C THR A 82 -19.23 -11.75 4.07
N GLU A 83 -19.51 -10.47 3.80
CA GLU A 83 -19.12 -9.36 4.68
C GLU A 83 -19.94 -9.32 5.99
N ALA A 84 -21.20 -9.71 5.94
CA ALA A 84 -22.07 -9.69 7.11
C ALA A 84 -21.88 -10.88 8.07
N VAL A 85 -21.12 -11.91 7.67
CA VAL A 85 -20.84 -13.08 8.50
C VAL A 85 -19.51 -12.90 9.20
N ARG A 86 -19.46 -13.07 10.52
CA ARG A 86 -18.23 -13.14 11.32
C ARG A 86 -17.81 -14.58 11.49
N VAL A 87 -16.51 -14.87 11.33
CA VAL A 87 -15.98 -16.23 11.40
C VAL A 87 -14.82 -16.34 12.37
N ALA A 88 -14.92 -17.25 13.33
CA ALA A 88 -13.82 -17.63 14.21
C ALA A 88 -13.47 -19.09 13.99
N THR A 89 -12.24 -19.34 13.54
CA THR A 89 -11.68 -20.68 13.33
C THR A 89 -10.84 -21.11 14.53
N ASP A 90 -11.03 -22.38 14.93
CA ASP A 90 -10.56 -22.99 16.18
C ASP A 90 -10.61 -22.03 17.39
N PRO A 91 -11.81 -21.49 17.70
CA PRO A 91 -11.97 -20.55 18.81
C PRO A 91 -11.80 -21.26 20.16
N PRO A 92 -11.38 -20.54 21.21
CA PRO A 92 -11.30 -21.09 22.56
C PRO A 92 -12.69 -21.51 23.08
N ASP A 93 -12.72 -22.52 23.95
CA ASP A 93 -13.97 -23.03 24.53
C ASP A 93 -14.46 -22.22 25.75
N ASP A 94 -13.58 -21.40 26.33
CA ASP A 94 -13.92 -20.53 27.46
C ASP A 94 -14.86 -19.39 27.05
N GLY A 95 -15.94 -19.17 27.81
CA GLY A 95 -17.01 -18.25 27.42
C GLY A 95 -16.58 -16.79 27.25
N ALA A 96 -15.65 -16.30 28.09
CA ALA A 96 -15.17 -14.92 27.98
C ALA A 96 -14.22 -14.77 26.78
N ALA A 97 -13.29 -15.71 26.62
CA ALA A 97 -12.35 -15.73 25.50
C ALA A 97 -13.07 -15.92 24.15
N LEU A 98 -14.10 -16.77 24.11
CA LEU A 98 -14.91 -17.01 22.93
C LEU A 98 -15.67 -15.74 22.50
N THR A 99 -16.30 -15.07 23.47
CA THR A 99 -17.04 -13.83 23.23
C THR A 99 -16.12 -12.75 22.67
N ALA A 100 -14.95 -12.55 23.28
CA ALA A 100 -13.93 -11.63 22.78
C ALA A 100 -13.50 -11.98 21.36
N ARG A 101 -13.28 -13.28 21.08
CA ARG A 101 -12.87 -13.77 19.76
C ARG A 101 -13.93 -13.52 18.68
N LEU A 102 -15.22 -13.65 19.00
CA LEU A 102 -16.33 -13.38 18.09
C LEU A 102 -16.50 -11.88 17.80
N LEU A 103 -16.31 -11.03 18.81
CA LEU A 103 -16.37 -9.56 18.63
C LEU A 103 -15.27 -9.04 17.72
N THR A 104 -14.09 -9.66 17.76
CA THR A 104 -12.94 -9.31 16.91
C THR A 104 -12.78 -10.26 15.72
N ALA A 105 -13.76 -11.11 15.44
CA ALA A 105 -13.66 -12.08 14.35
C ALA A 105 -13.64 -11.36 12.99
N PRO A 106 -12.80 -11.80 12.04
CA PRO A 106 -12.88 -11.32 10.67
C PRO A 106 -14.25 -11.63 10.06
N THR A 107 -14.60 -10.94 8.99
CA THR A 107 -15.75 -11.32 8.17
C THR A 107 -15.45 -12.64 7.44
N LEU A 108 -16.47 -13.36 6.97
CA LEU A 108 -16.32 -14.56 6.16
C LEU A 108 -15.60 -14.20 4.86
N ALA A 109 -15.87 -13.04 4.28
CA ALA A 109 -15.11 -12.52 3.14
C ALA A 109 -13.60 -12.50 3.45
N VAL A 110 -13.20 -11.88 4.58
CA VAL A 110 -11.80 -11.83 5.02
C VAL A 110 -11.23 -13.22 5.32
N GLU A 111 -11.99 -14.13 5.93
CA GLU A 111 -11.53 -15.50 6.22
C GLU A 111 -11.37 -16.34 4.94
N LEU A 112 -12.30 -16.24 4.00
CA LEU A 112 -12.22 -16.88 2.68
C LEU A 112 -11.04 -16.34 1.89
N ALA A 113 -10.83 -15.02 1.94
CA ALA A 113 -9.68 -14.37 1.32
C ALA A 113 -8.38 -14.86 1.96
N ARG A 114 -8.26 -14.87 3.30
CA ARG A 114 -7.07 -15.40 3.99
C ARG A 114 -6.74 -16.84 3.61
N ARG A 115 -7.75 -17.66 3.28
CA ARG A 115 -7.60 -19.07 2.89
C ARG A 115 -7.34 -19.27 1.39
N GLY A 116 -7.25 -18.21 0.58
CA GLY A 116 -7.04 -18.31 -0.87
C GLY A 116 -8.20 -18.95 -1.62
N VAL A 117 -9.41 -18.89 -1.04
CA VAL A 117 -10.58 -19.63 -1.53
C VAL A 117 -11.38 -18.83 -2.57
N THR A 118 -11.26 -17.51 -2.58
CA THR A 118 -11.82 -16.66 -3.63
C THR A 118 -10.87 -16.57 -4.82
N VAL A 119 -11.43 -16.55 -6.03
CA VAL A 119 -10.67 -16.53 -7.31
C VAL A 119 -9.73 -15.32 -7.41
N GLU A 120 -10.06 -14.24 -6.70
CA GLU A 120 -9.29 -12.99 -6.67
C GLU A 120 -8.01 -13.06 -5.83
N VAL A 121 -7.81 -14.10 -5.00
CA VAL A 121 -6.69 -14.18 -4.05
C VAL A 121 -5.54 -15.10 -4.49
N GLY A 122 -5.81 -16.16 -5.27
CA GLY A 122 -4.72 -17.01 -5.81
C GLY A 122 -3.68 -16.18 -6.59
N VAL A 123 -4.17 -15.13 -7.23
CA VAL A 123 -3.39 -14.12 -7.96
C VAL A 123 -2.41 -13.34 -7.07
N LEU A 124 -2.85 -12.82 -5.91
CA LEU A 124 -1.99 -12.00 -5.04
C LEU A 124 -1.09 -12.82 -4.12
N ALA A 125 -1.49 -14.05 -3.79
CA ALA A 125 -0.73 -14.95 -2.92
C ALA A 125 0.47 -15.62 -3.62
N GLU A 126 0.48 -15.65 -4.95
CA GLU A 126 1.61 -16.15 -5.75
C GLU A 126 2.34 -14.99 -6.47
N ALA A 127 1.86 -13.75 -6.32
CA ALA A 127 2.41 -12.59 -7.02
C ALA A 127 3.79 -12.21 -6.49
N GLU A 128 4.74 -12.05 -7.40
CA GLU A 128 6.01 -11.44 -7.07
C GLU A 128 5.85 -9.92 -7.14
N PHE A 129 6.14 -9.22 -6.04
CA PHE A 129 6.06 -7.77 -5.95
C PHE A 129 7.44 -7.13 -5.98
N TRP A 130 7.56 -6.00 -6.65
CA TRP A 130 8.74 -5.14 -6.61
C TRP A 130 8.35 -3.68 -6.79
N SER A 131 9.24 -2.78 -6.40
CA SER A 131 9.08 -1.35 -6.67
C SER A 131 9.90 -0.95 -7.90
N VAL A 132 9.32 -0.10 -8.73
CA VAL A 132 10.04 0.73 -9.70
C VAL A 132 10.07 2.17 -9.16
N TYR A 133 11.04 2.96 -9.59
CA TYR A 133 11.31 4.27 -9.02
C TYR A 133 11.31 5.31 -10.13
N GLN A 134 10.55 6.38 -9.94
CA GLN A 134 10.50 7.50 -10.88
C GLN A 134 11.23 8.71 -10.28
N PRO A 135 12.19 9.30 -11.01
CA PRO A 135 12.93 10.45 -10.49
C PRO A 135 12.04 11.68 -10.39
N ILE A 136 12.27 12.45 -9.33
CA ILE A 136 11.77 13.80 -9.11
C ILE A 136 13.01 14.71 -9.12
N VAL A 137 12.96 15.77 -9.92
CA VAL A 137 14.09 16.67 -10.14
C VAL A 137 13.84 18.05 -9.54
N SER A 138 14.90 18.73 -9.14
CA SER A 138 14.84 20.18 -8.92
C SER A 138 14.59 20.88 -10.27
N LEU A 139 13.59 21.75 -10.34
CA LEU A 139 13.33 22.52 -11.56
C LEU A 139 14.38 23.63 -11.78
N ALA A 140 15.11 24.02 -10.73
CA ALA A 140 16.12 25.06 -10.79
C ALA A 140 17.39 24.63 -11.56
N ASP A 141 17.87 23.40 -11.34
CA ASP A 141 19.13 22.92 -11.92
C ASP A 141 19.04 21.53 -12.59
N ARG A 142 17.84 20.92 -12.59
CA ARG A 142 17.55 19.59 -13.16
C ARG A 142 18.30 18.44 -12.47
N SER A 143 18.86 18.66 -11.28
CA SER A 143 19.42 17.58 -10.46
C SER A 143 18.29 16.66 -9.97
N VAL A 144 18.55 15.35 -9.92
CA VAL A 144 17.64 14.41 -9.25
C VAL A 144 17.80 14.62 -7.76
N VAL A 145 16.67 14.82 -7.07
CA VAL A 145 16.63 15.11 -5.62
C VAL A 145 15.81 14.08 -4.86
N ALA A 146 14.94 13.35 -5.55
CA ALA A 146 14.08 12.35 -4.94
C ALA A 146 13.62 11.29 -5.94
N HIS A 147 13.05 10.21 -5.43
CA HIS A 147 12.46 9.15 -6.21
C HIS A 147 11.13 8.71 -5.61
N GLU A 148 10.11 8.57 -6.44
CA GLU A 148 8.83 7.96 -6.04
C GLU A 148 8.84 6.47 -6.31
N ALA A 149 8.57 5.68 -5.27
CA ALA A 149 8.44 4.24 -5.36
C ALA A 149 7.02 3.83 -5.77
N LEU A 150 6.93 3.14 -6.91
CA LEU A 150 5.69 2.67 -7.50
C LEU A 150 5.68 1.14 -7.50
N LEU A 151 4.69 0.57 -6.82
CA LEU A 151 4.54 -0.89 -6.73
C LEU A 151 4.21 -1.50 -8.11
N ARG A 152 4.82 -2.63 -8.39
CA ARG A 152 4.56 -3.52 -9.53
C ARG A 152 4.40 -4.95 -9.02
N GLY A 153 3.64 -5.74 -9.75
CA GLY A 153 3.40 -7.14 -9.45
C GLY A 153 3.41 -7.99 -10.71
N LEU A 154 3.81 -9.25 -10.58
CA LEU A 154 3.66 -10.26 -11.62
C LEU A 154 2.49 -11.18 -11.27
N VAL A 155 1.43 -11.10 -12.06
CA VAL A 155 0.19 -11.88 -11.88
C VAL A 155 -0.03 -12.72 -13.12
N ASP A 156 -0.08 -14.04 -12.97
CA ASP A 156 -0.29 -14.98 -14.09
C ASP A 156 0.65 -14.73 -15.30
N GLY A 157 1.90 -14.35 -15.01
CA GLY A 157 2.92 -14.04 -16.02
C GLY A 157 2.76 -12.67 -16.70
N ARG A 158 1.86 -11.80 -16.20
CA ARG A 158 1.67 -10.42 -16.69
C ARG A 158 2.08 -9.42 -15.63
N GLU A 159 2.78 -8.37 -16.04
CA GLU A 159 3.08 -7.26 -15.15
C GLU A 159 1.83 -6.40 -14.93
N VAL A 160 1.59 -6.05 -13.67
CA VAL A 160 0.44 -5.28 -13.20
C VAL A 160 0.95 -4.08 -12.39
N GLY A 161 0.34 -2.91 -12.64
CA GLY A 161 0.67 -1.67 -11.95
C GLY A 161 0.02 -1.57 -10.57
N GLY A 162 0.53 -0.65 -9.74
CA GLY A 162 0.02 -0.41 -8.39
C GLY A 162 -1.48 -0.17 -8.33
N GLY A 163 -2.05 0.67 -9.21
CA GLY A 163 -3.49 0.97 -9.20
C GLY A 163 -4.38 -0.28 -9.26
N ASP A 164 -4.09 -1.19 -10.19
CA ASP A 164 -4.82 -2.46 -10.32
C ASP A 164 -4.59 -3.38 -9.11
N LEU A 165 -3.35 -3.44 -8.60
CA LEU A 165 -3.04 -4.24 -7.41
C LEU A 165 -3.80 -3.76 -6.17
N PHE A 166 -3.85 -2.45 -5.94
CA PHE A 166 -4.55 -1.84 -4.82
C PHE A 166 -6.07 -1.99 -4.96
N PHE A 167 -6.61 -1.86 -6.18
CA PHE A 167 -8.03 -2.13 -6.46
C PHE A 167 -8.42 -3.59 -6.11
N VAL A 168 -7.62 -4.56 -6.55
CA VAL A 168 -7.85 -5.98 -6.24
C VAL A 168 -7.67 -6.24 -4.74
N ALA A 169 -6.64 -5.68 -4.12
CA ALA A 169 -6.38 -5.86 -2.70
C ALA A 169 -7.48 -5.25 -1.83
N GLU A 170 -8.06 -4.11 -2.21
CA GLU A 170 -9.22 -3.53 -1.51
C GLU A 170 -10.43 -4.46 -1.61
N SER A 171 -10.76 -4.90 -2.83
CA SER A 171 -11.88 -5.83 -3.08
C SER A 171 -11.73 -7.16 -2.33
N ALA A 172 -10.49 -7.60 -2.10
CA ALA A 172 -10.16 -8.82 -1.38
C ALA A 172 -9.93 -8.62 0.15
N GLY A 173 -10.07 -7.41 0.70
CA GLY A 173 -9.81 -7.12 2.11
C GLY A 173 -8.31 -7.20 2.52
N TRP A 174 -7.41 -7.13 1.55
CA TRP A 174 -5.96 -7.27 1.67
C TRP A 174 -5.21 -5.94 1.59
N LEU A 175 -5.93 -4.82 1.49
CA LEU A 175 -5.36 -3.48 1.38
C LEU A 175 -4.25 -3.22 2.41
N HIS A 176 -4.49 -3.49 3.69
CA HIS A 176 -3.50 -3.35 4.78
C HIS A 176 -2.20 -4.14 4.53
N ARG A 177 -2.31 -5.32 3.92
CA ARG A 177 -1.17 -6.21 3.68
C ARG A 177 -0.38 -5.76 2.45
N LEU A 178 -1.07 -5.42 1.36
CA LEU A 178 -0.41 -4.92 0.15
C LEU A 178 0.28 -3.58 0.43
N ASP A 179 -0.38 -2.67 1.16
CA ASP A 179 0.18 -1.37 1.53
C ASP A 179 1.46 -1.53 2.36
N ARG A 180 1.47 -2.46 3.33
CA ARG A 180 2.69 -2.83 4.08
C ARG A 180 3.80 -3.37 3.16
N ILE A 181 3.47 -4.31 2.27
CA ILE A 181 4.43 -4.88 1.31
C ILE A 181 5.00 -3.77 0.41
N GLY A 182 4.16 -2.86 -0.07
CA GLY A 182 4.57 -1.72 -0.87
C GLY A 182 5.59 -0.84 -0.15
N ARG A 183 5.33 -0.47 1.11
CA ARG A 183 6.27 0.31 1.93
C ARG A 183 7.60 -0.41 2.15
N GLU A 184 7.56 -1.68 2.54
CA GLU A 184 8.77 -2.46 2.80
C GLU A 184 9.59 -2.69 1.53
N SER A 185 8.92 -2.97 0.40
CA SER A 185 9.54 -3.13 -0.92
C SER A 185 10.19 -1.83 -1.40
N ALA A 186 9.52 -0.70 -1.24
CA ALA A 186 10.04 0.62 -1.60
C ALA A 186 11.32 0.95 -0.83
N ILE A 187 11.31 0.77 0.49
CA ILE A 187 12.46 1.08 1.34
C ILE A 187 13.61 0.13 1.03
N ALA A 188 13.38 -1.18 1.06
CA ALA A 188 14.44 -2.16 0.86
C ALA A 188 15.05 -2.09 -0.55
N GLY A 189 14.23 -1.82 -1.57
CA GLY A 189 14.68 -1.75 -2.95
C GLY A 189 15.42 -0.46 -3.31
N ALA A 190 15.21 0.64 -2.57
CA ALA A 190 15.86 1.92 -2.83
C ALA A 190 17.28 1.99 -2.28
N MET A 191 17.51 1.40 -1.10
CA MET A 191 18.75 1.61 -0.36
C MET A 191 20.08 1.32 -1.08
N PRO A 192 20.18 0.34 -2.00
CA PRO A 192 21.45 0.11 -2.69
C PRO A 192 21.93 1.32 -3.50
N TRP A 193 21.06 2.23 -3.92
CA TRP A 193 21.38 3.30 -4.89
C TRP A 193 20.79 4.68 -4.54
N LEU A 194 19.89 4.79 -3.57
CA LEU A 194 19.21 6.05 -3.21
C LEU A 194 20.18 7.17 -2.78
N GLY A 195 21.28 6.82 -2.11
CA GLY A 195 22.26 7.79 -1.64
C GLY A 195 21.64 8.83 -0.69
N GLY A 196 21.80 10.11 -1.04
CA GLY A 196 21.29 11.25 -0.26
C GLY A 196 19.89 11.73 -0.68
N ASP A 197 19.29 11.10 -1.69
CA ASP A 197 18.02 11.55 -2.26
C ASP A 197 16.84 11.15 -1.36
N ASP A 198 15.71 11.83 -1.53
CA ASP A 198 14.47 11.50 -0.82
C ASP A 198 13.74 10.32 -1.47
N LEU A 199 13.06 9.51 -0.65
CA LEU A 199 12.23 8.40 -1.08
C LEU A 199 10.76 8.71 -0.79
N PHE A 200 9.97 8.85 -1.84
CA PHE A 200 8.53 9.04 -1.77
C PHE A 200 7.82 7.69 -1.83
N VAL A 201 6.92 7.45 -0.89
CA VAL A 201 6.19 6.19 -0.71
C VAL A 201 4.71 6.46 -0.51
N ASN A 202 3.90 5.94 -1.41
CA ASN A 202 2.44 5.93 -1.31
C ASN A 202 1.96 5.21 -0.04
N PHE A 203 0.94 5.75 0.64
CA PHE A 203 0.20 5.03 1.67
C PHE A 203 -1.31 5.26 1.58
N ASN A 204 -2.09 4.26 1.99
CA ASN A 204 -3.54 4.42 2.13
C ASN A 204 -3.93 4.61 3.62
N PRO A 205 -4.54 5.74 4.02
CA PRO A 205 -4.97 5.97 5.40
C PRO A 205 -5.90 4.90 5.96
N THR A 206 -6.76 4.30 5.12
CA THR A 206 -7.70 3.24 5.55
C THR A 206 -7.00 1.93 5.91
N SER A 207 -5.76 1.75 5.46
CA SER A 207 -4.91 0.60 5.80
C SER A 207 -4.31 0.70 7.22
N ILE A 208 -4.26 1.92 7.79
CA ILE A 208 -3.54 2.24 9.03
C ILE A 208 -4.54 2.53 10.15
N TYR A 209 -5.15 1.51 10.72
CA TYR A 209 -6.12 1.67 11.81
C TYR A 209 -5.46 1.97 13.18
N ARG A 210 -4.22 1.54 13.39
CA ARG A 210 -3.40 1.84 14.57
C ARG A 210 -1.97 2.15 14.12
N PRO A 211 -1.58 3.44 14.02
CA PRO A 211 -0.28 3.84 13.49
C PRO A 211 0.89 3.08 14.11
N GLN A 212 0.93 3.01 15.45
CA GLN A 212 2.02 2.37 16.20
C GLN A 212 2.17 0.87 15.90
N VAL A 213 1.09 0.19 15.52
CA VAL A 213 1.11 -1.25 15.23
C VAL A 213 1.36 -1.49 13.74
N CYS A 214 0.66 -0.75 12.88
CA CYS A 214 0.71 -0.93 11.43
C CYS A 214 2.05 -0.47 10.82
N LEU A 215 2.75 0.45 11.47
CA LEU A 215 3.99 1.05 10.97
C LEU A 215 5.25 0.47 11.59
N ALA A 216 5.13 -0.33 12.67
CA ALA A 216 6.27 -0.92 13.35
C ALA A 216 7.19 -1.74 12.42
N SER A 217 6.63 -2.42 11.40
CA SER A 217 7.45 -3.15 10.42
C SER A 217 8.17 -2.22 9.45
N THR A 218 7.53 -1.13 9.03
CA THR A 218 8.13 -0.07 8.21
C THR A 218 9.26 0.62 8.95
N GLU A 219 9.04 0.98 10.22
CA GLU A 219 10.07 1.55 11.11
C GLU A 219 11.27 0.61 11.24
N ARG A 220 11.00 -0.68 11.49
CA ARG A 220 12.04 -1.70 11.59
C ARG A 220 12.85 -1.83 10.30
N VAL A 221 12.19 -1.93 9.14
CA VAL A 221 12.88 -2.05 7.85
C VAL A 221 13.71 -0.80 7.56
N ALA A 222 13.15 0.41 7.72
CA ALA A 222 13.89 1.66 7.53
C ALA A 222 15.15 1.73 8.41
N HIS A 223 15.04 1.32 9.67
CA HIS A 223 16.19 1.27 10.58
C HIS A 223 17.21 0.18 10.20
N GLU A 224 16.76 -1.02 9.87
CA GLU A 224 17.63 -2.16 9.50
C GLU A 224 18.48 -1.84 8.26
N VAL A 225 17.92 -1.09 7.30
CA VAL A 225 18.63 -0.73 6.07
C VAL A 225 19.40 0.59 6.16
N GLY A 226 19.26 1.32 7.28
CA GLY A 226 19.98 2.57 7.52
C GLY A 226 19.42 3.79 6.78
N LEU A 227 18.15 3.80 6.38
CA LEU A 227 17.51 4.96 5.77
C LEU A 227 17.40 6.09 6.80
N ALA A 228 17.92 7.28 6.48
CA ALA A 228 17.78 8.40 7.39
C ALA A 228 16.30 8.82 7.44
N PRO A 229 15.70 9.03 8.64
CA PRO A 229 14.25 9.25 8.73
C PRO A 229 13.75 10.42 7.89
N HIS A 230 14.53 11.50 7.79
CA HIS A 230 14.15 12.68 7.03
C HIS A 230 14.04 12.43 5.52
N GLN A 231 14.71 11.40 4.97
CA GLN A 231 14.64 11.06 3.55
C GLN A 231 13.30 10.40 3.17
N LEU A 232 12.56 9.83 4.13
CA LEU A 232 11.30 9.14 3.84
C LEU A 232 10.13 10.12 3.81
N VAL A 233 9.43 10.18 2.67
CA VAL A 233 8.27 11.03 2.43
C VAL A 233 7.06 10.15 2.13
N PHE A 234 6.00 10.26 2.95
CA PHE A 234 4.77 9.49 2.76
C PHE A 234 3.72 10.29 1.99
N GLU A 235 3.22 9.73 0.90
CA GLU A 235 2.23 10.36 0.03
C GLU A 235 0.81 9.88 0.35
N VAL A 236 -0.11 10.83 0.52
CA VAL A 236 -1.55 10.55 0.63
C VAL A 236 -2.32 11.30 -0.44
N VAL A 237 -3.12 10.57 -1.20
CA VAL A 237 -4.05 11.14 -2.19
C VAL A 237 -5.18 11.92 -1.50
N GLU A 238 -5.53 13.09 -2.03
CA GLU A 238 -6.61 13.96 -1.52
C GLU A 238 -7.92 13.19 -1.25
N SER A 239 -8.34 12.32 -2.17
CA SER A 239 -9.60 11.59 -2.07
C SER A 239 -9.68 10.65 -0.87
N HIS A 240 -8.56 9.99 -0.53
CA HIS A 240 -8.48 9.09 0.63
C HIS A 240 -8.42 9.86 1.97
N ALA A 241 -8.03 11.14 1.94
CA ALA A 241 -7.84 11.96 3.13
C ALA A 241 -9.17 12.51 3.73
N ILE A 242 -10.28 12.44 2.99
CA ILE A 242 -11.54 13.11 3.37
C ILE A 242 -12.41 12.25 4.31
N ALA A 243 -12.26 10.91 4.29
CA ALA A 243 -13.17 10.00 4.99
C ALA A 243 -13.14 10.13 6.53
N ASP A 244 -11.96 10.25 7.13
CA ASP A 244 -11.77 10.53 8.56
C ASP A 244 -10.53 11.41 8.76
N ARG A 245 -10.78 12.73 8.78
CA ARG A 245 -9.73 13.75 8.91
C ARG A 245 -9.00 13.67 10.25
N GLY A 246 -9.71 13.32 11.34
CA GLY A 246 -9.09 13.24 12.66
C GLY A 246 -8.12 12.06 12.74
N HIS A 247 -8.54 10.91 12.21
CA HIS A 247 -7.69 9.74 12.12
C HIS A 247 -6.48 9.96 11.21
N LEU A 248 -6.68 10.59 10.04
CA LEU A 248 -5.58 10.97 9.15
C LEU A 248 -4.54 11.82 9.89
N VAL A 249 -4.96 12.90 10.56
CA VAL A 249 -4.03 13.76 11.31
C VAL A 249 -3.23 12.95 12.32
N SER A 250 -3.85 12.00 13.03
CA SER A 250 -3.14 11.13 13.98
C SER A 250 -2.07 10.23 13.33
N ILE A 251 -2.33 9.73 12.11
CA ILE A 251 -1.34 8.97 11.33
C ILE A 251 -0.16 9.87 10.97
N LEU A 252 -0.44 11.07 10.48
CA LEU A 252 0.59 12.01 10.02
C LEU A 252 1.44 12.55 11.20
N GLU A 253 0.83 12.79 12.35
CA GLU A 253 1.55 13.13 13.58
C GLU A 253 2.49 11.99 14.01
N HIS A 254 2.04 10.73 13.89
CA HIS A 254 2.91 9.57 14.15
C HIS A 254 4.09 9.53 13.18
N TYR A 255 3.88 9.76 11.88
CA TYR A 255 4.98 9.86 10.90
C TYR A 255 5.99 10.94 11.26
N ARG A 256 5.53 12.14 11.59
CA ARG A 256 6.42 13.24 11.99
C ARG A 256 7.18 12.94 13.28
N SER A 257 6.57 12.21 14.22
CA SER A 257 7.26 11.78 15.46
C SER A 257 8.43 10.83 15.20
N LEU A 258 8.43 10.13 14.05
CA LEU A 258 9.52 9.28 13.59
C LEU A 258 10.56 10.04 12.77
N GLY A 259 10.34 11.32 12.48
CA GLY A 259 11.19 12.15 11.63
C GLY A 259 10.91 12.00 10.13
N TRP A 260 9.82 11.33 9.75
CA TRP A 260 9.38 11.21 8.36
C TRP A 260 8.60 12.46 7.93
N ARG A 261 8.58 12.71 6.62
CA ARG A 261 7.82 13.80 5.99
C ARG A 261 6.55 13.29 5.33
N VAL A 262 5.66 14.20 5.02
CA VAL A 262 4.35 13.94 4.40
C VAL A 262 4.22 14.78 3.14
N ALA A 263 3.76 14.13 2.08
CA ALA A 263 3.30 14.76 0.86
C ALA A 263 1.77 14.62 0.74
N LEU A 264 1.11 15.70 0.32
CA LEU A 264 -0.28 15.65 -0.13
C LEU A 264 -0.29 15.55 -1.66
N ASP A 265 -0.92 14.49 -2.17
CA ASP A 265 -0.89 14.09 -3.58
C ASP A 265 -2.20 14.39 -4.31
N ASP A 266 -2.15 14.47 -5.65
CA ASP A 266 -3.23 14.85 -6.56
C ASP A 266 -3.90 16.20 -6.23
N VAL A 267 -3.14 17.17 -5.71
CA VAL A 267 -3.70 18.48 -5.35
C VAL A 267 -4.10 19.24 -6.61
N GLY A 268 -5.39 19.60 -6.68
CA GLY A 268 -5.97 20.33 -7.81
C GLY A 268 -6.90 19.49 -8.69
N ALA A 269 -6.92 18.16 -8.52
CA ALA A 269 -7.88 17.27 -9.21
C ALA A 269 -9.32 17.42 -8.70
N GLY A 270 -9.54 18.05 -7.54
CA GLY A 270 -10.84 18.23 -6.90
C GLY A 270 -11.02 19.59 -6.20
N TRP A 271 -12.20 19.79 -5.62
CA TRP A 271 -12.60 21.06 -4.99
C TRP A 271 -12.24 21.17 -3.49
N SER A 272 -11.68 20.13 -2.86
CA SER A 272 -11.55 20.03 -1.39
C SER A 272 -10.15 20.34 -0.83
N SER A 273 -9.19 20.63 -1.71
CA SER A 273 -7.75 20.68 -1.43
C SER A 273 -7.32 21.73 -0.41
N LEU A 274 -7.85 22.96 -0.45
CA LEU A 274 -7.34 24.06 0.38
C LEU A 274 -7.58 23.83 1.88
N SER A 275 -8.76 23.33 2.22
CA SER A 275 -9.12 23.01 3.61
C SER A 275 -8.29 21.86 4.15
N LEU A 276 -7.95 20.89 3.30
CA LEU A 276 -7.16 19.73 3.66
C LEU A 276 -5.70 20.14 3.84
N LEU A 277 -5.16 20.93 2.92
CA LEU A 277 -3.81 21.47 2.96
C LEU A 277 -3.56 22.26 4.27
N ALA A 278 -4.51 23.11 4.67
CA ALA A 278 -4.42 23.86 5.93
C ALA A 278 -4.45 22.98 7.19
N ALA A 279 -5.13 21.83 7.14
CA ALA A 279 -5.25 20.89 8.25
C ALA A 279 -4.06 19.93 8.34
N VAL A 280 -3.62 19.40 7.19
CA VAL A 280 -2.54 18.43 7.08
C VAL A 280 -1.17 19.10 7.22
N ARG A 281 -1.02 20.33 6.69
CA ARG A 281 0.24 21.09 6.64
C ARG A 281 1.41 20.22 6.17
N PRO A 282 1.32 19.64 4.97
CA PRO A 282 2.34 18.70 4.50
C PRO A 282 3.66 19.43 4.26
N GLU A 283 4.77 18.70 4.29
CA GLU A 283 6.06 19.26 3.90
C GLU A 283 6.19 19.32 2.37
N VAL A 284 5.41 18.52 1.63
CA VAL A 284 5.38 18.51 0.16
C VAL A 284 3.94 18.55 -0.37
N VAL A 285 3.72 19.29 -1.45
CA VAL A 285 2.47 19.30 -2.22
C VAL A 285 2.77 18.83 -3.63
N LYS A 286 2.10 17.77 -4.09
CA LYS A 286 2.20 17.31 -5.48
C LYS A 286 0.96 17.78 -6.24
N LEU A 287 1.20 18.54 -7.31
CA LEU A 287 0.16 19.06 -8.20
C LEU A 287 -0.24 17.96 -9.18
N ASP A 288 -1.55 17.70 -9.26
CA ASP A 288 -2.09 16.67 -10.16
C ASP A 288 -1.65 16.89 -11.61
N LYS A 289 -1.29 15.79 -12.28
CA LYS A 289 -0.88 15.78 -13.69
C LYS A 289 -1.95 16.35 -14.61
N GLY A 290 -3.24 16.16 -14.32
CA GLY A 290 -4.34 16.68 -15.12
C GLY A 290 -4.31 18.21 -15.16
N LEU A 291 -4.16 18.83 -14.00
CA LEU A 291 -4.02 20.28 -13.89
C LEU A 291 -2.76 20.81 -14.62
N VAL A 292 -1.63 20.10 -14.50
CA VAL A 292 -0.39 20.50 -15.21
C VAL A 292 -0.54 20.37 -16.72
N GLN A 293 -1.21 19.32 -17.21
CA GLN A 293 -1.42 19.09 -18.63
C GLN A 293 -2.41 20.08 -19.28
N GLU A 294 -3.20 20.80 -18.49
CA GLU A 294 -4.11 21.86 -18.94
C GLU A 294 -3.44 23.23 -19.18
N LEU A 295 -2.13 23.38 -18.90
CA LEU A 295 -1.37 24.63 -19.04
C LEU A 295 -1.06 25.01 -20.50
N PRO A 296 -2.07 25.25 -21.33
CA PRO A 296 -2.11 26.61 -21.85
C PRO A 296 -3.37 27.40 -21.48
N ASP A 297 -4.29 26.84 -20.70
CA ASP A 297 -5.51 27.51 -20.23
C ASP A 297 -5.21 28.51 -19.10
N ASP A 298 -5.80 29.71 -19.20
CA ASP A 298 -5.59 30.78 -18.21
C ASP A 298 -6.22 30.46 -16.84
N GLY A 299 -7.28 29.65 -16.82
CA GLY A 299 -7.89 29.14 -15.59
C GLY A 299 -6.94 28.19 -14.86
N ALA A 300 -6.40 27.20 -15.58
CA ALA A 300 -5.43 26.25 -15.03
C ALA A 300 -4.20 26.96 -14.44
N ARG A 301 -3.64 27.95 -15.16
CA ARG A 301 -2.53 28.81 -14.66
C ARG A 301 -2.88 29.51 -13.35
N THR A 302 -4.06 30.11 -13.29
CA THR A 302 -4.52 30.86 -12.12
C THR A 302 -4.67 29.95 -10.91
N VAL A 303 -5.27 28.77 -11.10
CA VAL A 303 -5.46 27.78 -10.03
C VAL A 303 -4.11 27.25 -9.55
N LEU A 304 -3.23 26.83 -10.46
CA LEU A 304 -1.92 26.29 -10.13
C LEU A 304 -1.09 27.32 -9.35
N LYS A 305 -1.08 28.59 -9.79
CA LYS A 305 -0.38 29.67 -9.08
C LYS A 305 -0.93 29.87 -7.67
N ALA A 306 -2.26 29.88 -7.52
CA ALA A 306 -2.89 30.08 -6.21
C ALA A 306 -2.59 28.91 -5.25
N VAL A 307 -2.62 27.67 -5.73
CA VAL A 307 -2.26 26.48 -4.95
C VAL A 307 -0.79 26.53 -4.54
N THR A 308 0.10 26.86 -5.48
CA THR A 308 1.55 26.98 -5.23
C THR A 308 1.85 28.03 -4.16
N ASP A 309 1.26 29.22 -4.29
CA ASP A 309 1.42 30.29 -3.31
C ASP A 309 0.94 29.89 -1.91
N LEU A 310 -0.19 29.20 -1.84
CA LEU A 310 -0.71 28.71 -0.55
C LEU A 310 0.20 27.65 0.05
N ALA A 311 0.69 26.70 -0.75
CA ALA A 311 1.62 25.66 -0.30
C ALA A 311 2.89 26.29 0.29
N HIS A 312 3.49 27.27 -0.40
CA HIS A 312 4.65 28.00 0.10
C HIS A 312 4.36 28.80 1.38
N GLN A 313 3.19 29.45 1.48
CA GLN A 313 2.78 30.14 2.70
C GLN A 313 2.62 29.21 3.90
N LEU A 314 2.30 27.94 3.66
CA LEU A 314 2.22 26.89 4.67
C LEU A 314 3.57 26.19 4.93
N GLY A 315 4.62 26.57 4.21
CA GLY A 315 5.98 26.02 4.36
C GLY A 315 6.23 24.73 3.59
N ALA A 316 5.35 24.34 2.68
CA ALA A 316 5.51 23.16 1.84
C ALA A 316 6.32 23.50 0.58
N VAL A 317 7.04 22.51 0.05
CA VAL A 317 7.62 22.56 -1.31
C VAL A 317 6.65 21.95 -2.32
N VAL A 318 6.70 22.40 -3.57
CA VAL A 318 5.74 22.02 -4.62
C VAL A 318 6.40 21.16 -5.69
N VAL A 319 5.83 19.99 -5.94
CA VAL A 319 6.17 19.09 -7.05
C VAL A 319 5.09 19.19 -8.12
N ALA A 320 5.47 19.50 -9.35
CA ALA A 320 4.55 19.44 -10.49
C ALA A 320 4.67 18.09 -11.22
N GLU A 321 3.57 17.36 -11.36
CA GLU A 321 3.54 16.05 -12.00
C GLU A 321 3.14 16.09 -13.48
N GLY A 322 3.43 15.00 -14.21
CA GLY A 322 3.01 14.84 -15.60
C GLY A 322 3.76 15.73 -16.60
N ILE A 323 4.98 16.15 -16.26
CA ILE A 323 5.79 17.01 -17.14
C ILE A 323 6.39 16.16 -18.27
N GLU A 324 5.88 16.35 -19.48
CA GLU A 324 6.29 15.61 -20.68
C GLU A 324 7.06 16.46 -21.71
N THR A 325 7.08 17.78 -21.55
CA THR A 325 7.73 18.71 -22.49
C THR A 325 8.51 19.80 -21.76
N GLU A 326 9.57 20.32 -22.39
CA GLU A 326 10.32 21.46 -21.82
C GLU A 326 9.45 22.70 -21.65
N GLN A 327 8.47 22.91 -22.54
CA GLN A 327 7.52 24.01 -22.40
C GLN A 327 6.72 23.91 -21.10
N LEU A 328 6.20 22.71 -20.78
CA LEU A 328 5.51 22.49 -19.50
C LEU A 328 6.45 22.72 -18.32
N ALA A 329 7.70 22.25 -18.41
CA ALA A 329 8.71 22.46 -17.36
C ALA A 329 8.99 23.94 -17.12
N GLU A 330 9.16 24.73 -18.18
CA GLU A 330 9.33 26.19 -18.11
C GLU A 330 8.10 26.88 -17.49
N GLU A 331 6.90 26.46 -17.87
CA GLU A 331 5.64 27.05 -17.43
C GLU A 331 5.38 26.79 -15.94
N VAL A 332 5.50 25.55 -15.47
CA VAL A 332 5.33 25.24 -14.04
C VAL A 332 6.42 25.89 -13.18
N THR A 333 7.64 26.02 -13.70
CA THR A 333 8.73 26.75 -13.02
C THR A 333 8.38 28.23 -12.89
N ALA A 334 7.85 28.86 -13.94
CA ALA A 334 7.42 30.26 -13.91
C ALA A 334 6.24 30.49 -12.94
N LEU A 335 5.40 29.47 -12.72
CA LEU A 335 4.30 29.50 -11.75
C LEU A 335 4.75 29.21 -10.32
N GLY A 336 6.02 28.84 -10.11
CA GLY A 336 6.64 28.69 -8.79
C GLY A 336 6.79 27.26 -8.28
N ALA A 337 6.58 26.23 -9.12
CA ALA A 337 6.89 24.86 -8.71
C ALA A 337 8.40 24.71 -8.43
N ASP A 338 8.74 24.00 -7.35
CA ASP A 338 10.14 23.81 -6.90
C ASP A 338 10.78 22.58 -7.56
N MET A 339 9.98 21.53 -7.70
CA MET A 339 10.37 20.21 -8.20
C MET A 339 9.44 19.75 -9.32
N GLY A 340 9.95 18.85 -10.16
CA GLY A 340 9.22 18.33 -11.31
C GLY A 340 9.32 16.82 -11.42
N GLN A 341 8.22 16.19 -11.82
CA GLN A 341 8.14 14.76 -12.10
C GLN A 341 7.41 14.53 -13.42
N GLY A 342 7.94 13.64 -14.26
CA GLY A 342 7.31 13.31 -15.53
C GLY A 342 8.28 12.65 -16.50
N TRP A 343 7.76 12.21 -17.65
CA TRP A 343 8.55 11.45 -18.63
C TRP A 343 9.64 12.27 -19.31
N LEU A 344 9.57 13.61 -19.23
CA LEU A 344 10.68 14.47 -19.62
C LEU A 344 11.95 14.17 -18.82
N PHE A 345 11.80 13.86 -17.52
CA PHE A 345 12.90 13.66 -16.58
C PHE A 345 13.29 12.20 -16.40
N GLY A 346 12.31 11.31 -16.45
CA GLY A 346 12.55 9.88 -16.35
C GLY A 346 11.25 9.10 -16.23
N ARG A 347 11.26 7.91 -16.80
CA ARG A 347 10.20 6.93 -16.59
C ARG A 347 10.46 6.17 -15.28
N PRO A 348 9.42 5.60 -14.65
CA PRO A 348 9.62 4.63 -13.59
C PRO A 348 10.46 3.45 -14.10
N VAL A 349 11.56 3.16 -13.42
CA VAL A 349 12.46 2.04 -13.76
C VAL A 349 12.79 1.22 -12.54
N ARG A 350 13.14 -0.04 -12.74
CA ARG A 350 13.81 -0.82 -11.69
C ARG A 350 15.31 -0.52 -11.81
N PRO A 351 15.91 0.24 -10.88
CA PRO A 351 17.33 0.51 -10.91
C PRO A 351 18.11 -0.78 -10.69
N ASP A 352 19.16 -0.95 -11.50
CA ASP A 352 20.14 -1.99 -11.27
C ASP A 352 20.92 -1.67 -9.99
N PRO A 353 21.34 -2.67 -9.19
CA PRO A 353 22.25 -2.41 -8.09
C PRO A 353 23.50 -1.71 -8.63
N PRO A 354 24.09 -0.75 -7.88
CA PRO A 354 25.29 -0.07 -8.35
C PRO A 354 26.32 -1.12 -8.75
N VAL A 355 26.84 -0.99 -9.97
CA VAL A 355 28.01 -1.77 -10.36
C VAL A 355 29.13 -1.28 -9.45
N GLU A 356 29.61 -2.13 -8.54
CA GLU A 356 30.86 -1.86 -7.84
C GLU A 356 31.92 -1.59 -8.92
N GLU A 357 32.38 -0.33 -9.04
CA GLU A 357 33.55 -0.06 -9.85
C GLU A 357 34.68 -0.89 -9.23
N PRO A 358 35.30 -1.82 -9.96
CA PRO A 358 36.39 -2.58 -9.41
C PRO A 358 37.51 -1.62 -9.03
N GLU A 359 37.74 -1.44 -7.73
CA GLU A 359 38.91 -0.75 -7.22
C GLU A 359 40.16 -1.36 -7.89
N GLY A 360 40.83 -0.56 -8.71
CA GLY A 360 42.13 -0.91 -9.28
C GLY A 360 42.07 -1.60 -10.64
N ARG A 361 41.68 -0.87 -11.69
CA ARG A 361 42.33 -1.06 -13.00
C ARG A 361 43.56 -0.16 -13.09
N TRP A 362 44.71 -0.81 -12.92
CA TRP A 362 46.06 -0.38 -13.28
C TRP A 362 46.13 0.78 -14.30
N GLN A 363 46.79 1.88 -13.92
CA GLN A 363 47.32 2.85 -14.87
C GLN A 363 48.73 2.40 -15.31
N PRO A 364 49.05 2.35 -16.61
CA PRO A 364 50.41 2.14 -17.06
C PRO A 364 51.26 3.36 -16.67
N VAL A 365 52.38 3.12 -16.00
CA VAL A 365 53.40 4.15 -15.74
C VAL A 365 53.92 4.66 -17.10
N GLU A 366 53.77 5.96 -17.36
CA GLU A 366 54.45 6.63 -18.46
C GLU A 366 55.97 6.46 -18.29
N ARG A 367 56.61 5.78 -19.25
CA ARG A 367 58.07 5.82 -19.33
C ARG A 367 58.48 7.17 -19.89
N THR A 368 58.89 8.08 -19.00
CA THR A 368 59.70 9.24 -19.36
C THR A 368 61.04 8.79 -19.94
N ARG A 369 61.22 9.13 -21.22
CA ARG A 369 62.44 9.16 -22.07
C ARG A 369 63.14 7.85 -22.42
#